data_AF-A0A960BQ98-F1
#
_entry.id   AF-A0A960BQ98-F1
#
_cell.length_a   1.000
_cell.length_b   1.000
_cell.length_c   1.000
_cell.angle_alpha   90.00
_cell.angle_beta   90.00
_cell.angle_gamma   90.00
#
_symmetry.space_group_name_H-M   'P 1'
#
loop_
_entity.id
_entity.type
_entity.pdbx_description
1 polymer ?
#
loop_
_entity_poly.entity_id
_entity_poly.type
_entity_poly.pdbx_seq_one_letter_code
_entity_poly.pdbx_strand_id
1 'polypeptide(L)'
;TEMGRQPWVVFSLMLTQNGVSPTVSVTQVLISMTVFTLLYGVLAVVEVGLLMRAVKIGPPDSVESNYPDKVGEDRPLTVTY
;
A
#
# COMPACT_ATOMS: atom_id res chain seq x y z
N THR A 1 -12.43 10.28 -12.04
CA THR A 1 -13.91 10.21 -12.09
C THR A 1 -14.59 10.88 -10.90
N GLU A 2 -13.92 11.14 -9.77
CA GLU A 2 -14.55 11.82 -8.61
C GLU A 2 -14.74 13.33 -8.75
N MET A 3 -13.81 14.05 -9.38
CA MET A 3 -13.93 15.52 -9.52
C MET A 3 -15.02 15.97 -10.49
N GLY A 4 -15.46 15.10 -11.41
CA GLY A 4 -16.47 15.45 -12.42
C GLY A 4 -17.89 15.63 -11.88
N ARG A 5 -18.16 15.18 -10.64
CA ARG A 5 -19.46 15.38 -9.98
C ARG A 5 -19.51 16.58 -9.04
N GLN A 6 -18.39 17.30 -8.87
CA GLN A 6 -18.38 18.56 -8.12
C GLN A 6 -19.30 19.59 -8.84
N PRO A 7 -20.11 20.37 -8.10
CA PRO A 7 -20.07 20.61 -6.65
C PRO A 7 -21.00 19.69 -5.83
N TRP A 8 -21.43 18.54 -6.35
CA TRP A 8 -22.43 17.68 -5.72
C TRP A 8 -21.82 16.51 -4.94
N VAL A 9 -22.26 16.32 -3.69
CA VAL A 9 -22.10 15.03 -2.98
C VAL A 9 -23.12 14.04 -3.54
N VAL A 10 -24.38 14.48 -3.59
CA VAL A 10 -25.50 13.76 -4.20
C VAL A 10 -26.08 14.66 -5.28
N PHE A 11 -26.05 14.18 -6.52
CA PHE A 11 -26.44 14.96 -7.69
C PHE A 11 -27.85 15.54 -7.52
N SER A 12 -27.97 16.86 -7.73
CA SER A 12 -29.21 17.63 -7.58
C SER A 12 -29.89 17.59 -6.20
N LEU A 13 -29.24 17.02 -5.17
CA LEU A 13 -29.81 16.92 -3.83
C LEU A 13 -28.95 17.61 -2.77
N MET A 14 -27.63 17.38 -2.79
CA MET A 14 -26.73 17.87 -1.75
C MET A 14 -25.42 18.37 -2.35
N LEU A 15 -25.10 19.64 -2.06
CA LEU A 15 -23.83 20.27 -2.42
C LEU A 15 -22.73 19.87 -1.45
N THR A 16 -21.48 19.83 -1.93
CA THR A 16 -20.28 19.54 -1.11
C THR A 16 -20.09 20.52 0.02
N GLN A 17 -20.40 21.80 -0.18
CA GLN A 17 -20.36 22.82 0.88
C GLN A 17 -21.33 22.50 2.04
N ASN A 18 -22.46 21.83 1.78
CA ASN A 18 -23.44 21.48 2.81
C ASN A 18 -23.00 20.24 3.61
N GLY A 19 -21.97 19.51 3.17
CA GLY A 19 -21.44 18.33 3.86
C GLY A 19 -20.42 18.66 4.95
N VAL A 20 -20.07 19.94 5.15
CA VAL A 20 -19.11 20.36 6.18
C VAL A 20 -19.74 20.24 7.57
N SER A 21 -19.03 19.60 8.50
CA SER A 21 -19.53 19.41 9.87
C SER A 21 -19.68 20.75 10.61
N PRO A 22 -20.85 21.05 11.19
CA PRO A 22 -21.06 22.29 11.94
C PRO A 22 -20.34 22.35 13.29
N THR A 23 -19.99 21.19 13.85
CA THR A 23 -19.41 21.07 15.20
C THR A 23 -17.89 20.97 15.19
N VAL A 24 -17.29 20.70 14.03
CA VAL A 24 -15.85 20.53 13.88
C VAL A 24 -15.24 21.81 13.35
N SER A 25 -14.36 22.40 14.16
CA SER A 25 -13.63 23.61 13.79
C SER A 25 -12.54 23.35 12.75
N VAL A 26 -12.18 24.38 11.99
CA VAL A 26 -11.07 24.34 11.02
C VAL A 26 -9.75 23.90 11.69
N THR A 27 -9.51 24.35 12.93
CA THR A 27 -8.32 23.98 13.70
C THR A 27 -8.26 22.48 13.99
N GLN A 28 -9.38 21.85 14.34
CA GLN A 28 -9.43 20.40 14.55
C GLN A 28 -9.11 19.63 13.26
N VAL A 29 -9.61 20.10 12.12
CA VAL A 29 -9.30 19.51 10.80
C VAL A 29 -7.81 19.65 10.49
N LEU A 30 -7.23 20.84 10.68
CA LEU A 30 -5.81 21.08 10.41
C LEU A 30 -4.90 20.25 11.31
N ILE A 31 -5.21 20.17 12.61
CA ILE A 31 -4.45 19.34 13.56
C ILE A 31 -4.50 17.87 13.15
N SER A 32 -5.70 17.34 12.91
CA SER A 32 -5.86 15.91 12.54
C SER A 32 -5.20 15.58 11.20
N MET A 33 -5.35 16.42 10.18
CA MET A 33 -4.65 16.27 8.90
C MET A 33 -3.14 16.27 9.10
N THR A 34 -2.60 17.21 9.87
CA THR A 34 -1.16 17.27 10.15
C THR A 34 -0.67 16.01 10.86
N VAL A 35 -1.39 15.56 11.90
CA VAL A 35 -1.04 14.36 12.66
C VAL A 35 -1.04 13.12 11.77
N PHE A 36 -2.11 12.91 10.97
CA PHE A 36 -2.17 11.75 10.08
C PHE A 36 -1.14 11.81 8.96
N THR A 37 -0.91 12.98 8.36
CA THR A 37 0.12 13.15 7.34
C THR A 37 1.51 12.84 7.89
N LEU A 38 1.86 13.34 9.10
CA LEU A 38 3.15 13.05 9.72
C LEU A 38 3.27 11.58 10.10
N LEU A 39 2.22 10.99 10.67
CA LEU A 39 2.22 9.58 11.05
C LEU A 39 2.48 8.68 9.83
N TYR A 40 1.72 8.87 8.75
CA TYR A 40 1.92 8.10 7.52
C TYR A 40 3.22 8.46 6.81
N GLY A 41 3.68 9.71 6.90
CA GLY A 41 4.98 10.13 6.37
C GLY A 41 6.14 9.41 7.06
N VAL A 42 6.10 9.28 8.40
CA VAL A 42 7.10 8.52 9.16
C VAL A 42 7.06 7.04 8.78
N LEU A 43 5.86 6.45 8.69
CA LEU A 43 5.71 5.05 8.27
C LEU A 43 6.28 4.81 6.87
N ALA A 44 6.01 5.71 5.92
CA ALA A 44 6.55 5.62 4.56
C ALA A 44 8.09 5.69 4.55
N VAL A 45 8.70 6.57 5.37
CA VAL A 45 10.16 6.65 5.49
C VAL A 45 10.75 5.36 6.06
N VAL A 46 10.12 4.80 7.10
CA VAL A 46 10.53 3.52 7.70
C VAL A 46 10.42 2.40 6.68
N GLU A 47 9.28 2.28 5.98
CA GLU A 47 9.03 1.26 4.97
C GLU A 47 10.04 1.33 3.84
N VAL A 48 10.26 2.50 3.25
CA VAL A 48 11.29 2.68 2.21
C VAL A 48 12.67 2.32 2.75
N GLY A 49 12.99 2.70 3.99
CA GLY A 49 14.24 2.32 4.64
C GLY A 49 14.40 0.80 4.79
N LEU A 50 13.33 0.08 5.15
CA LEU A 50 13.31 -1.38 5.25
C LEU A 50 13.45 -2.05 3.88
N LEU A 51 12.73 -1.57 2.87
CA LEU A 51 12.84 -2.06 1.49
C LEU A 51 14.27 -1.89 0.98
N MET A 52 14.88 -0.73 1.17
CA MET A 52 16.27 -0.47 0.78
C MET A 52 17.26 -1.38 1.50
N ARG A 53 17.01 -1.72 2.78
CA ARG A 53 17.84 -2.68 3.52
C ARG A 53 17.66 -4.10 2.97
N ALA A 54 16.43 -4.53 2.74
CA ALA A 54 16.12 -5.86 2.20
C ALA A 54 16.75 -6.07 0.81
N VAL A 55 16.64 -5.07 -0.07
CA VAL A 55 17.27 -5.10 -1.40
C VAL A 55 18.80 -5.25 -1.30
N LYS A 56 19.44 -4.61 -0.32
CA LYS A 56 20.90 -4.71 -0.11
C LYS A 56 21.36 -6.04 0.45
N ILE A 57 20.53 -6.73 1.24
CA ILE A 57 20.86 -8.07 1.77
C ILE A 57 20.94 -9.08 0.62
N GLY A 58 20.10 -8.92 -0.41
CA GLY A 58 20.03 -9.84 -1.54
C GLY A 58 19.33 -11.16 -1.18
N PRO A 59 19.08 -12.03 -2.17
CA PRO A 59 18.56 -13.37 -1.93
C PRO A 59 19.61 -14.23 -1.19
N PRO A 60 19.19 -15.22 -0.38
CA PRO A 60 20.13 -16.18 0.19
C PRO A 60 20.85 -16.95 -0.92
N ASP A 61 22.16 -17.20 -0.73
CA ASP A 61 23.06 -17.81 -1.72
C ASP A 61 22.66 -19.24 -2.14
N SER A 62 21.82 -19.90 -1.35
CA SER A 62 21.19 -21.16 -1.71
C SER A 62 19.80 -21.24 -1.11
N VAL A 63 18.78 -21.42 -1.96
CA VAL A 63 17.54 -22.05 -1.52
C VAL A 63 17.92 -23.51 -1.30
N GLU A 64 18.17 -23.91 -0.05
CA GLU A 64 18.38 -25.32 0.26
C GLU A 64 17.08 -26.05 -0.08
N SER A 65 17.08 -26.60 -1.28
CA SER A 65 16.01 -27.45 -1.77
C SER A 65 15.98 -28.67 -0.88
N ASN A 66 15.03 -28.71 0.05
CA ASN A 66 14.64 -29.95 0.76
C ASN A 66 13.87 -30.88 -0.20
N TYR A 67 14.31 -30.95 -1.45
CA TYR A 67 14.02 -32.04 -2.34
C TYR A 67 15.00 -33.13 -1.96
N PRO A 68 14.55 -34.36 -1.66
CA PRO A 68 15.47 -35.45 -1.47
C PRO A 68 16.31 -35.59 -2.74
N ASP A 69 17.57 -35.18 -2.65
CA ASP A 69 18.59 -35.59 -3.61
C ASP A 69 18.49 -37.12 -3.72
N LYS A 70 18.47 -37.62 -4.96
CA LYS A 70 18.37 -39.04 -5.35
C LYS A 70 16.95 -39.59 -5.56
N VAL A 71 16.32 -39.29 -6.71
CA VAL A 71 15.67 -40.32 -7.54
C VAL A 71 15.91 -40.04 -9.03
N GLY A 72 17.00 -40.59 -9.57
CA GLY A 72 17.19 -40.89 -10.99
C GLY A 72 17.19 -39.68 -11.93
N GLU A 73 18.39 -39.22 -12.26
CA GLU A 73 18.75 -38.18 -13.23
C GLU A 73 18.50 -38.61 -14.69
N ASP A 74 17.33 -39.21 -14.97
CA ASP A 74 17.01 -39.73 -16.32
C ASP A 74 15.51 -39.68 -16.66
N ARG A 75 14.72 -38.86 -15.94
CA ARG A 75 13.32 -38.63 -16.30
C ARG A 75 13.20 -37.36 -17.14
N PRO A 76 12.83 -37.44 -18.43
CA PRO A 76 12.61 -36.24 -19.23
C PRO A 76 11.49 -35.43 -18.60
N LEU A 77 11.76 -34.16 -18.32
CA LEU A 77 10.79 -33.21 -17.79
C LEU A 77 9.76 -32.91 -18.88
N THR A 78 8.73 -33.75 -18.99
CA THR A 78 7.58 -33.49 -19.86
C THR A 78 6.73 -32.40 -19.23
N VAL A 79 6.88 -31.18 -19.73
CA VAL A 79 5.96 -30.08 -19.47
C VAL A 79 4.81 -30.19 -20.47
N THR A 80 3.78 -30.95 -20.14
CA THR A 80 2.49 -30.90 -20.86
C THR A 80 1.72 -29.66 -20.42
N TYR A 81 1.34 -28.84 -21.40
CA TYR A 81 0.44 -27.69 -21.28
C TYR A 81 -1.01 -28.14 -21.13
#